data_AF-A0A954Q513-F1
#
_entry.id   AF-A0A954Q513-F1
#
_cell.length_a   1.000
_cell.length_b   1.000
_cell.length_c   1.000
_cell.angle_alpha   90.00
_cell.angle_beta   90.00
_cell.angle_gamma   90.00
#
_symmetry.space_group_name_H-M   'P 1'
#
loop_
_entity.id
_entity.type
_entity.pdbx_description
1 polymer ?
#
loop_
_entity_poly.entity_id
_entity_poly.type
_entity_poly.pdbx_seq_one_letter_code
_entity_poly.pdbx_strand_id
1 'polypeptide(L)'
;MSEHDSGHGGHVHLEYQPALPINNGKVILWLFLSTEIMFFAGLIGTYIVLRFGAPAGSWPGPHDVHVVEKLGAFNTFVLICSSLSIVLAMEAARSNQAKLAKGWFITTFVLACVFLGVKAVEYTSKFQHGIYPQKPRSQMYEKADIYYVSEVRTQLNDKVTEWQTEESELSSSDATKATLQSEQQTVTARHDELQAKSHLSPEESEELAQKKSRLKEIAAELRTAESNAASLASNSETRGTRLQIAERLLNDFARWTESVAARSDDPAKRQAAMEILAYQIYPLHRDAHAVDEYLRWEAADRLEETKKLAAERAELVGAATAPTLEALKAIDASASAGEATPPPANLTPEELVVLEQVAAIDTRLSQIRSREESLEAYFPAQYDSERHTFVNRDQSEWHGFNENYKEWLSLPMKIPSGNMWASTYFLLTGFHALHVIVGLIVFLCIMPLKLDSTRANMIENTGLYWHFVDLVWIFLFPLLYLF
;
A
#
# COMPACT_ATOMS: atom_id res chain seq x y z
N MET A 1 63.11 -86.57 12.67
CA MET A 1 63.28 -85.13 12.91
C MET A 1 62.45 -84.40 11.86
N SER A 2 61.23 -83.96 12.21
CA SER A 2 60.93 -82.60 12.70
C SER A 2 60.95 -81.61 11.51
N GLU A 3 59.92 -80.87 11.13
CA GLU A 3 59.08 -79.94 11.90
C GLU A 3 57.91 -79.37 11.05
N HIS A 4 56.87 -78.91 11.76
CA HIS A 4 56.06 -77.68 11.58
C HIS A 4 55.14 -77.43 10.37
N ASP A 5 53.84 -77.42 10.70
CA ASP A 5 52.92 -76.26 10.75
C ASP A 5 52.59 -75.48 9.46
N SER A 6 51.30 -75.44 9.13
CA SER A 6 50.55 -74.17 8.98
C SER A 6 49.08 -74.47 8.65
N GLY A 7 48.26 -74.50 9.70
CA GLY A 7 46.82 -74.31 9.57
C GLY A 7 46.55 -72.90 9.06
N HIS A 8 46.49 -72.71 7.74
CA HIS A 8 45.97 -71.48 7.16
C HIS A 8 44.46 -71.44 7.37
N GLY A 9 44.07 -70.63 8.36
CA GLY A 9 42.69 -70.31 8.66
C GLY A 9 41.93 -69.94 7.39
N GLY A 10 40.81 -70.62 7.17
CA GLY A 10 39.86 -70.22 6.15
C GLY A 10 39.45 -68.78 6.41
N HIS A 11 39.83 -67.89 5.50
CA HIS A 11 39.30 -66.54 5.47
C HIS A 11 37.78 -66.66 5.32
N VAL A 12 37.05 -66.43 6.40
CA VAL A 12 35.60 -66.32 6.38
C VAL A 12 35.29 -65.10 5.51
N HIS A 13 34.93 -65.33 4.25
CA HIS A 13 34.32 -64.31 3.42
C HIS A 13 32.97 -64.00 4.04
N LEU A 14 32.92 -62.94 4.86
CA LEU A 14 31.68 -62.34 5.31
C LEU A 14 31.01 -61.74 4.07
N GLU A 15 30.16 -62.54 3.42
CA GLU A 15 29.27 -62.06 2.39
C GLU A 15 28.32 -61.05 3.05
N TYR A 16 28.53 -59.76 2.75
CA TYR A 16 27.65 -58.70 3.22
C TYR A 16 26.26 -58.96 2.63
N GLN A 17 25.39 -59.59 3.43
CA GLN A 17 23.97 -59.66 3.12
C GLN A 17 23.34 -58.36 3.62
N PRO A 18 22.96 -57.42 2.73
CA PRO A 18 22.22 -56.24 3.16
C PRO A 18 20.96 -56.71 3.87
N ALA A 19 20.74 -56.23 5.10
CA ALA A 19 19.66 -56.68 5.97
C ALA A 19 18.25 -56.46 5.38
N LEU A 20 18.12 -55.67 4.31
CA LEU A 20 16.92 -55.47 3.51
C LEU A 20 17.29 -55.32 2.02
N PRO A 21 16.58 -55.98 1.07
CA PRO A 21 16.84 -55.89 -0.37
C PRO A 21 16.31 -54.57 -0.98
N ILE A 22 16.78 -53.43 -0.47
CA ILE A 22 16.37 -52.09 -0.91
C ILE A 22 17.54 -51.42 -1.62
N ASN A 23 17.27 -50.79 -2.76
CA ASN A 23 18.28 -50.05 -3.53
C ASN A 23 18.83 -48.86 -2.70
N ASN A 24 20.16 -48.68 -2.64
CA ASN A 24 20.81 -47.57 -1.94
C ASN A 24 20.23 -46.20 -2.30
N GLY A 25 19.89 -45.97 -3.58
CA GLY A 25 19.27 -44.72 -4.02
C GLY A 25 17.88 -44.49 -3.42
N LYS A 26 17.10 -45.55 -3.21
CA LYS A 26 15.80 -45.46 -2.52
C LYS A 26 15.98 -45.13 -1.04
N VAL A 27 16.97 -45.75 -0.37
CA VAL A 27 17.25 -45.46 1.05
C VAL A 27 17.67 -44.00 1.25
N ILE A 28 18.62 -43.52 0.44
CA ILE A 28 19.07 -42.11 0.49
C ILE A 28 17.90 -41.17 0.22
N LEU A 29 17.06 -41.48 -0.76
CA LEU A 29 15.90 -40.66 -1.07
C LEU A 29 14.89 -40.62 0.08
N TRP A 30 14.58 -41.75 0.72
CA TRP A 30 13.69 -41.77 1.88
C TRP A 30 14.26 -41.00 3.08
N LEU A 31 15.57 -41.08 3.32
CA LEU A 31 16.23 -40.28 4.35
C LEU A 31 16.14 -38.78 4.04
N PHE A 32 16.43 -38.39 2.80
CA PHE A 32 16.28 -37.01 2.34
C PHE A 32 14.84 -36.52 2.50
N LEU A 33 13.86 -37.29 2.02
CA LEU A 33 12.44 -36.95 2.15
C LEU A 33 12.01 -36.84 3.62
N SER A 34 12.54 -37.68 4.50
CA SER A 34 12.26 -37.59 5.93
C SER A 34 12.74 -36.25 6.52
N THR A 35 13.91 -35.76 6.10
CA THR A 35 14.41 -34.45 6.54
C THR A 35 13.56 -33.29 6.02
N GLU A 36 13.10 -33.37 4.76
CA GLU A 36 12.18 -32.39 4.18
C GLU A 36 10.81 -32.39 4.88
N ILE A 37 10.28 -33.56 5.21
CA ILE A 37 9.04 -33.69 6.01
C ILE A 37 9.19 -32.94 7.34
N MET A 38 10.30 -33.15 8.05
CA MET A 38 10.56 -32.47 9.33
C MET A 38 10.69 -30.95 9.15
N PHE A 39 11.37 -30.51 8.08
CA PHE A 39 11.53 -29.10 7.75
C PHE A 39 10.19 -28.41 7.49
N PHE A 40 9.37 -28.96 6.58
CA PHE A 40 8.05 -28.40 6.27
C PHE A 40 7.06 -28.53 7.43
N ALA A 41 7.11 -29.62 8.21
CA ALA A 41 6.28 -29.76 9.41
C ALA A 41 6.57 -28.64 10.42
N GLY A 42 7.84 -28.27 10.60
CA GLY A 42 8.24 -27.13 11.42
C GLY A 42 7.63 -25.81 10.93
N LEU A 43 7.78 -25.50 9.63
CA LEU A 43 7.26 -24.26 9.05
C LEU A 43 5.72 -24.19 9.09
N ILE A 44 5.04 -25.29 8.75
CA ILE A 44 3.58 -25.40 8.81
C ILE A 44 3.10 -25.26 10.25
N GLY A 45 3.77 -25.93 11.19
CA GLY A 45 3.47 -25.81 12.62
C GLY A 45 3.62 -24.39 13.13
N THR A 46 4.68 -23.68 12.73
CA THR A 46 4.86 -22.26 13.06
C THR A 46 3.72 -21.41 12.49
N TYR A 47 3.32 -21.61 11.24
CA TYR A 47 2.19 -20.86 10.66
C TYR A 47 0.87 -21.14 11.41
N ILE A 48 0.59 -22.39 11.76
CA ILE A 48 -0.60 -22.77 12.54
C ILE A 48 -0.60 -22.03 13.89
N VAL A 49 0.53 -22.06 14.62
CA VAL A 49 0.64 -21.37 15.91
C VAL A 49 0.46 -19.85 15.77
N LEU A 50 1.07 -19.24 14.75
CA LEU A 50 0.93 -17.79 14.51
C LEU A 50 -0.51 -17.42 14.14
N ARG A 51 -1.15 -18.24 13.30
CA ARG A 51 -2.53 -18.03 12.86
C ARG A 51 -3.54 -18.15 13.99
N PHE A 52 -3.50 -19.26 14.73
CA PHE A 52 -4.47 -19.51 15.80
C PHE A 52 -4.10 -18.83 17.13
N GLY A 53 -2.85 -18.38 17.28
CA GLY A 53 -2.42 -17.54 18.39
C GLY A 53 -2.73 -16.06 18.19
N ALA A 54 -3.06 -15.63 16.97
CA ALA A 54 -3.50 -14.27 16.72
C ALA A 54 -4.90 -14.03 17.34
N PRO A 55 -5.17 -12.82 17.88
CA PRO A 55 -6.49 -12.46 18.38
C PRO A 55 -7.61 -12.74 17.37
N ALA A 56 -8.81 -13.08 17.84
CA ALA A 56 -9.93 -13.43 16.97
C ALA A 56 -10.25 -12.30 15.98
N GLY A 57 -10.37 -12.63 14.69
CA GLY A 57 -10.61 -11.67 13.62
C GLY A 57 -9.37 -10.91 13.13
N SER A 58 -8.21 -11.10 13.76
CA SER A 58 -7.02 -10.28 13.49
C SER A 58 -6.11 -10.84 12.38
N TRP A 59 -6.21 -12.13 12.07
CA TRP A 59 -5.47 -12.77 10.97
C TRP A 59 -6.15 -12.49 9.62
N PRO A 60 -5.40 -12.13 8.57
CA PRO A 60 -6.01 -11.75 7.28
C PRO A 60 -6.76 -12.92 6.64
N GLY A 61 -7.94 -12.64 6.08
CA GLY A 61 -8.67 -13.59 5.25
C GLY A 61 -8.13 -13.63 3.81
N PRO A 62 -8.47 -14.66 3.01
CA PRO A 62 -7.97 -14.81 1.63
C PRO A 62 -8.18 -13.59 0.73
N HIS A 63 -9.29 -12.86 0.90
CA HIS A 63 -9.61 -11.66 0.14
C HIS A 63 -8.71 -10.46 0.51
N ASP A 64 -8.30 -10.33 1.77
CA ASP A 64 -7.47 -9.21 2.25
C ASP A 64 -6.04 -9.25 1.70
N VAL A 65 -5.59 -10.45 1.30
CA VAL A 65 -4.23 -10.71 0.83
C VAL A 65 -4.18 -11.09 -0.66
N HIS A 66 -5.26 -10.80 -1.38
CA HIS A 66 -5.38 -11.09 -2.82
C HIS A 66 -5.01 -12.55 -3.16
N VAL A 67 -5.49 -13.48 -2.34
CA VAL A 67 -5.38 -14.92 -2.60
C VAL A 67 -6.65 -15.33 -3.35
N VAL A 68 -6.49 -15.75 -4.60
CA VAL A 68 -7.62 -16.12 -5.46
C VAL A 68 -7.85 -17.63 -5.35
N GLU A 69 -8.90 -18.06 -4.66
CA GLU A 69 -9.13 -19.50 -4.39
C GLU A 69 -9.29 -20.30 -5.69
N LYS A 70 -9.89 -19.69 -6.72
CA LYS A 70 -10.06 -20.33 -8.04
C LYS A 70 -8.72 -20.65 -8.70
N LEU A 71 -7.76 -19.73 -8.65
CA LEU A 71 -6.41 -19.97 -9.19
C LEU A 71 -5.67 -21.01 -8.34
N GLY A 72 -5.80 -20.94 -7.01
CA GLY A 72 -5.26 -21.96 -6.11
C GLY A 72 -5.81 -23.36 -6.39
N ALA A 73 -7.13 -23.50 -6.55
CA ALA A 73 -7.79 -24.77 -6.85
C ALA A 73 -7.37 -25.35 -8.20
N PHE A 74 -7.30 -24.51 -9.24
CA PHE A 74 -6.76 -24.90 -10.53
C PHE A 74 -5.31 -25.40 -10.41
N ASN A 75 -4.49 -24.71 -9.62
CA ASN A 75 -3.11 -25.09 -9.40
C ASN A 75 -2.98 -26.43 -8.67
N THR A 76 -3.84 -26.69 -7.68
CA THR A 76 -3.95 -27.99 -7.00
C THR A 76 -4.33 -29.10 -7.98
N PHE A 77 -5.28 -28.85 -8.89
CA PHE A 77 -5.65 -29.80 -9.93
C PHE A 77 -4.47 -30.13 -10.86
N VAL A 78 -3.70 -29.12 -11.26
CA VAL A 78 -2.48 -29.28 -12.07
C VAL A 78 -1.46 -30.18 -11.37
N LEU A 79 -1.22 -29.98 -10.07
CA LEU A 79 -0.31 -30.81 -9.28
C LEU A 79 -0.74 -32.27 -9.23
N ILE A 80 -2.00 -32.54 -8.87
CA ILE A 80 -2.54 -33.90 -8.81
C ILE A 80 -2.38 -34.62 -10.16
N CYS A 81 -2.68 -33.91 -11.26
CA CYS A 81 -2.48 -34.46 -12.61
C CYS A 81 -1.00 -34.74 -12.91
N SER A 82 -0.08 -33.88 -12.45
CA SER A 82 1.36 -34.05 -12.65
C SER A 82 1.92 -35.27 -11.91
N SER A 83 1.37 -35.57 -10.74
CA SER A 83 1.70 -36.79 -10.00
C SER A 83 1.14 -38.04 -10.66
N LEU A 84 -0.09 -37.99 -11.16
CA LEU A 84 -0.61 -39.11 -11.94
C LEU A 84 0.28 -39.39 -13.16
N SER A 85 0.70 -38.35 -13.88
CA SER A 85 1.52 -38.54 -15.09
C SER A 85 2.91 -39.12 -14.78
N ILE A 86 3.54 -38.82 -13.64
CA ILE A 86 4.85 -39.44 -13.32
C ILE A 86 4.72 -40.91 -12.95
N VAL A 87 3.61 -41.32 -12.31
CA VAL A 87 3.30 -42.74 -12.06
C VAL A 87 3.08 -43.47 -13.39
N LEU A 88 2.33 -42.87 -14.32
CA LEU A 88 2.12 -43.44 -15.65
C LEU A 88 3.43 -43.54 -16.44
N ALA A 89 4.34 -42.58 -16.28
CA ALA A 89 5.68 -42.64 -16.88
C ALA A 89 6.49 -43.81 -16.32
N MET A 90 6.45 -44.03 -15.00
CA MET A 90 7.12 -45.16 -14.35
C MET A 90 6.55 -46.50 -14.83
N GLU A 91 5.23 -46.64 -14.91
CA GLU A 91 4.58 -47.87 -15.35
C GLU A 91 4.88 -48.19 -16.81
N ALA A 92 4.85 -47.19 -17.68
CA ALA A 92 5.26 -47.33 -19.07
C ALA A 92 6.74 -47.74 -19.20
N ALA A 93 7.63 -47.20 -18.36
CA ALA A 93 9.05 -47.57 -18.35
C ALA A 93 9.24 -49.03 -17.88
N ARG A 94 8.52 -49.47 -16.84
CA ARG A 94 8.53 -50.87 -16.36
C ARG A 94 8.04 -51.84 -17.42
N SER A 95 7.01 -51.44 -18.18
CA SER A 95 6.51 -52.17 -19.35
C SER A 95 7.42 -52.08 -20.59
N ASN A 96 8.62 -51.50 -20.45
CA ASN A 96 9.61 -51.30 -21.51
C ASN A 96 9.11 -50.43 -22.70
N GLN A 97 8.10 -49.59 -22.48
CA GLN A 97 7.51 -48.70 -23.47
C GLN A 97 8.14 -47.31 -23.39
N ALA A 98 9.41 -47.20 -23.76
CA ALA A 98 10.21 -45.99 -23.52
C ALA A 98 9.66 -44.71 -24.16
N LYS A 99 8.98 -44.80 -25.32
CA LYS A 99 8.36 -43.64 -25.96
C LYS A 99 7.18 -43.09 -25.15
N LEU A 100 6.31 -43.98 -24.65
CA LEU A 100 5.18 -43.58 -23.80
C LEU A 100 5.66 -43.06 -22.44
N ALA A 101 6.66 -43.72 -21.84
CA ALA A 101 7.29 -43.25 -20.61
C ALA A 101 7.81 -41.82 -20.76
N LYS A 102 8.51 -41.53 -21.87
CA LYS A 102 9.00 -40.18 -22.18
C LYS A 102 7.87 -39.17 -22.41
N GLY A 103 6.78 -39.56 -23.06
CA GLY A 103 5.60 -38.70 -23.26
C GLY A 103 4.96 -38.26 -21.93
N TRP A 104 4.74 -39.21 -21.02
CA TRP A 104 4.21 -38.92 -19.69
C TRP A 104 5.19 -38.11 -18.84
N PHE A 105 6.49 -38.38 -18.94
CA PHE A 105 7.52 -37.63 -18.24
C PHE A 105 7.59 -36.16 -18.69
N ILE A 106 7.46 -35.90 -20.00
CA ILE A 106 7.35 -34.53 -20.56
C ILE A 106 6.03 -33.88 -20.10
N THR A 107 4.94 -34.64 -20.02
CA THR A 107 3.66 -34.14 -19.52
C THR A 107 3.77 -33.64 -18.08
N THR A 108 4.41 -34.41 -17.19
CA THR A 108 4.71 -33.96 -15.82
C THR A 108 5.51 -32.66 -15.81
N PHE A 109 6.57 -32.58 -16.63
CA PHE A 109 7.40 -31.38 -16.75
C PHE A 109 6.60 -30.15 -17.20
N VAL A 110 5.73 -30.29 -18.20
CA VAL A 110 4.88 -29.18 -18.68
C VAL A 110 3.90 -28.74 -17.60
N LEU A 111 3.23 -29.69 -16.92
CA LEU A 111 2.31 -29.36 -15.83
C LEU A 111 3.01 -28.65 -14.67
N ALA A 112 4.25 -29.05 -14.36
CA ALA A 112 5.09 -28.37 -13.39
C ALA A 112 5.44 -26.92 -13.79
N CYS A 113 5.74 -26.67 -15.06
CA CYS A 113 5.93 -25.31 -15.56
C CYS A 113 4.64 -24.48 -15.48
N VAL A 114 3.48 -25.07 -15.78
CA VAL A 114 2.17 -24.41 -15.60
C VAL A 114 1.95 -24.05 -14.14
N PHE A 115 2.27 -24.96 -13.21
CA PHE A 115 2.15 -24.70 -11.77
C PHE A 115 2.99 -23.49 -11.33
N LEU A 116 4.27 -23.43 -11.74
CA LEU A 116 5.13 -22.29 -11.45
C LEU A 116 4.66 -21.01 -12.15
N GLY A 117 4.12 -21.10 -13.36
CA GLY A 117 3.57 -19.96 -14.08
C GLY A 117 2.37 -19.33 -13.36
N VAL A 118 1.43 -20.15 -12.88
CA VAL A 118 0.30 -19.68 -12.05
C VAL A 118 0.82 -19.02 -10.77
N LYS A 119 1.83 -19.61 -10.12
CA LYS A 119 2.46 -19.04 -8.93
C LYS A 119 3.20 -17.73 -9.18
N ALA A 120 3.88 -17.61 -10.32
CA ALA A 120 4.53 -16.38 -10.71
C ALA A 120 3.51 -15.25 -10.89
N VAL A 121 2.39 -15.51 -11.56
CA VAL A 121 1.29 -14.53 -11.71
C VAL A 121 0.74 -14.10 -10.35
N GLU A 122 0.53 -15.06 -9.44
CA GLU A 122 0.03 -14.76 -8.09
C GLU A 122 1.03 -13.92 -7.28
N TYR A 123 2.32 -14.19 -7.39
CA TYR A 123 3.38 -13.39 -6.74
C TYR A 123 3.47 -12.00 -7.33
N THR A 124 3.44 -11.87 -8.66
CA THR A 124 3.43 -10.57 -9.33
C THR A 124 2.23 -9.73 -8.90
N SER A 125 1.04 -10.33 -8.82
CA SER A 125 -0.15 -9.65 -8.29
C SER A 125 0.09 -9.16 -6.87
N LYS A 126 0.65 -9.97 -5.97
CA LYS A 126 0.94 -9.55 -4.58
C LYS A 126 1.95 -8.39 -4.52
N PHE A 127 3.01 -8.43 -5.33
CA PHE A 127 3.99 -7.35 -5.40
C PHE A 127 3.42 -6.06 -5.99
N GLN A 128 2.49 -6.15 -6.95
CA GLN A 128 1.76 -4.99 -7.48
C GLN A 128 0.87 -4.33 -6.45
N HIS A 129 0.28 -5.11 -5.53
CA HIS A 129 -0.48 -4.62 -4.38
C HIS A 129 0.41 -4.31 -3.17
N GLY A 130 1.72 -4.15 -3.39
CA GLY A 130 2.65 -3.76 -2.34
C GLY A 130 2.85 -4.79 -1.22
N ILE A 131 2.48 -6.06 -1.41
CA ILE A 131 2.63 -7.11 -0.40
C ILE A 131 3.99 -7.78 -0.57
N TYR A 132 4.94 -7.47 0.31
CA TYR A 132 6.30 -7.98 0.24
C TYR A 132 6.68 -8.77 1.50
N PRO A 133 7.65 -9.70 1.43
CA PRO A 133 8.11 -10.46 2.61
C PRO A 133 8.85 -9.61 3.66
N GLN A 134 9.14 -8.33 3.40
CA GLN A 134 9.94 -7.45 4.26
C GLN A 134 9.28 -6.08 4.49
N LYS A 135 9.41 -5.57 5.73
CA LYS A 135 8.68 -4.41 6.27
C LYS A 135 8.90 -3.01 5.65
N PRO A 136 10.02 -2.60 5.02
CA PRO A 136 10.14 -1.21 4.53
C PRO A 136 9.35 -0.90 3.26
N ARG A 137 8.93 -1.92 2.52
CA ARG A 137 8.23 -1.76 1.24
C ARG A 137 6.81 -2.33 1.27
N SER A 138 6.49 -3.10 2.31
CA SER A 138 5.21 -3.78 2.45
C SER A 138 4.14 -2.77 2.80
N GLN A 139 3.05 -2.76 2.03
CA GLN A 139 1.84 -2.02 2.39
C GLN A 139 1.12 -2.63 3.59
N MET A 140 1.52 -3.82 4.07
CA MET A 140 0.94 -4.44 5.25
C MET A 140 1.83 -4.22 6.46
N TYR A 141 1.29 -3.62 7.52
CA TYR A 141 2.00 -3.40 8.78
C TYR A 141 1.35 -4.21 9.91
N GLU A 142 2.18 -4.82 10.75
CA GLU A 142 1.72 -5.61 11.91
C GLU A 142 1.15 -4.75 13.03
N LYS A 143 1.67 -3.53 13.17
CA LYS A 143 1.32 -2.57 14.21
C LYS A 143 1.32 -1.17 13.62
N ALA A 144 0.43 -0.32 14.11
CA ALA A 144 0.45 1.10 13.78
C ALA A 144 1.57 1.75 14.62
N ASP A 145 2.77 1.81 14.08
CA ASP A 145 3.93 2.47 14.70
C ASP A 145 4.30 3.76 13.96
N ILE A 146 5.36 4.43 14.43
CA ILE A 146 5.84 5.67 13.81
C ILE A 146 6.25 5.44 12.35
N TYR A 147 6.78 4.25 12.01
CA TYR A 147 7.15 3.92 10.64
C TYR A 147 5.92 3.79 9.74
N TYR A 148 4.85 3.18 10.24
CA TYR A 148 3.56 3.12 9.57
C TYR A 148 3.03 4.53 9.24
N VAL A 149 2.97 5.42 10.25
CA VAL A 149 2.47 6.79 10.07
C VAL A 149 3.34 7.58 9.08
N SER A 150 4.66 7.43 9.19
CA SER A 150 5.60 8.10 8.28
C SER A 150 5.44 7.62 6.83
N GLU A 151 5.18 6.32 6.63
CA GLU A 151 4.92 5.76 5.30
C GLU A 151 3.62 6.29 4.71
N VAL A 152 2.53 6.31 5.49
CA VAL A 152 1.24 6.92 5.09
C VAL A 152 1.44 8.37 4.67
N ARG A 153 2.15 9.16 5.50
CA ARG A 153 2.44 10.57 5.21
C ARG A 153 3.24 10.71 3.92
N THR A 154 4.26 9.89 3.74
CA THR A 154 5.14 9.94 2.55
C THR A 154 4.34 9.66 1.29
N GLN A 155 3.53 8.60 1.27
CA GLN A 155 2.71 8.27 0.10
C GLN A 155 1.66 9.34 -0.22
N LEU A 156 1.02 9.92 0.80
CA LEU A 156 0.10 11.05 0.59
C LEU A 156 0.83 12.28 0.07
N ASN A 157 2.00 12.59 0.63
CA ASN A 157 2.81 13.73 0.20
C ASN A 157 3.31 13.57 -1.24
N ASP A 158 3.72 12.37 -1.64
CA ASP A 158 4.16 12.06 -2.99
C ASP A 158 3.01 12.28 -3.99
N LYS A 159 1.81 11.77 -3.68
CA LYS A 159 0.60 12.00 -4.51
C LYS A 159 0.22 13.48 -4.59
N VAL A 160 0.26 14.21 -3.47
CA VAL A 160 -0.03 15.65 -3.45
C VAL A 160 0.99 16.39 -4.31
N THR A 161 2.28 16.07 -4.18
CA THR A 161 3.36 16.72 -4.95
C THR A 161 3.24 16.42 -6.45
N GLU A 162 2.94 15.17 -6.80
CA GLU A 162 2.67 14.74 -8.17
C GLU A 162 1.53 15.57 -8.79
N TRP A 163 0.37 15.61 -8.14
CA TRP A 163 -0.79 16.32 -8.68
C TRP A 163 -0.67 17.84 -8.65
N GLN A 164 0.01 18.42 -7.65
CA GLN A 164 0.33 19.85 -7.66
C GLN A 164 1.25 20.23 -8.82
N THR A 165 2.24 19.36 -9.12
CA THR A 165 3.14 19.58 -10.27
C THR A 165 2.36 19.52 -11.57
N GLU A 166 1.50 18.51 -11.74
CA GLU A 166 0.63 18.38 -12.92
C GLU A 166 -0.35 19.55 -13.07
N GLU A 167 -0.96 20.03 -11.99
CA GLU A 167 -1.88 21.18 -12.02
C GLU A 167 -1.16 22.49 -12.37
N SER A 168 0.06 22.66 -11.87
CA SER A 168 0.93 23.78 -12.25
C SER A 168 1.28 23.76 -13.74
N GLU A 169 1.59 22.58 -14.30
CA GLU A 169 1.84 22.42 -15.74
C GLU A 169 0.61 22.78 -16.59
N LEU A 170 -0.59 22.35 -16.18
CA LEU A 170 -1.84 22.71 -16.86
C LEU A 170 -2.12 24.22 -16.80
N SER A 171 -1.98 24.82 -15.62
CA SER A 171 -2.16 26.26 -15.41
C SER A 171 -1.17 27.09 -16.24
N SER A 172 0.08 26.62 -16.37
CA SER A 172 1.09 27.25 -17.21
C SER A 172 0.76 27.20 -18.71
N SER A 173 0.11 26.11 -19.18
CA SER A 173 -0.37 25.98 -20.55
C SER A 173 -1.49 27.00 -20.84
N ASP A 174 -2.45 27.13 -19.93
CA ASP A 174 -3.56 28.08 -20.06
C ASP A 174 -3.07 29.54 -20.02
N ALA A 175 -2.09 29.85 -19.17
CA ALA A 175 -1.45 31.18 -19.13
C ALA A 175 -0.69 31.50 -20.43
N THR A 176 0.05 30.53 -20.97
CA THR A 176 0.75 30.66 -22.26
C THR A 176 -0.24 30.89 -23.40
N LYS A 177 -1.37 30.17 -23.39
CA LYS A 177 -2.45 30.33 -24.36
C LYS A 177 -3.10 31.71 -24.30
N ALA A 178 -3.38 32.22 -23.11
CA ALA A 178 -3.90 33.57 -22.91
C ALA A 178 -2.91 34.65 -23.40
N THR A 179 -1.61 34.46 -23.13
CA THR A 179 -0.54 35.35 -23.60
C THR A 179 -0.49 35.40 -25.12
N LEU A 180 -0.47 34.22 -25.78
CA LEU A 180 -0.49 34.11 -27.24
C LEU A 180 -1.69 34.83 -27.87
N GLN A 181 -2.88 34.66 -27.28
CA GLN A 181 -4.09 35.34 -27.76
C GLN A 181 -3.96 36.87 -27.68
N SER A 182 -3.42 37.40 -26.57
CA SER A 182 -3.20 38.85 -26.40
C SER A 182 -2.16 39.41 -27.38
N GLU A 183 -1.06 38.69 -27.60
CA GLU A 183 -0.02 39.12 -28.53
C GLU A 183 -0.53 39.05 -29.97
N GLN A 184 -1.32 38.02 -30.31
CA GLN A 184 -1.88 37.85 -31.64
C GLN A 184 -2.85 38.99 -31.97
N GLN A 185 -3.68 39.40 -31.00
CA GLN A 185 -4.54 40.58 -31.14
C GLN A 185 -3.72 41.85 -31.37
N THR A 186 -2.65 42.05 -30.59
CA THR A 186 -1.76 43.22 -30.70
C THR A 186 -1.07 43.30 -32.06
N VAL A 187 -0.53 42.18 -32.55
CA VAL A 187 0.13 42.12 -33.86
C VAL A 187 -0.86 42.29 -35.00
N THR A 188 -2.07 41.75 -34.88
CA THR A 188 -3.11 41.91 -35.89
C THR A 188 -3.56 43.37 -35.98
N ALA A 189 -3.85 44.01 -34.84
CA ALA A 189 -4.21 45.43 -34.79
C ALA A 189 -3.10 46.33 -35.38
N ARG A 190 -1.84 46.05 -35.06
CA ARG A 190 -0.70 46.80 -35.62
C ARG A 190 -0.50 46.55 -37.11
N HIS A 191 -0.75 45.33 -37.57
CA HIS A 191 -0.69 45.01 -38.99
C HIS A 191 -1.75 45.76 -39.79
N ASP A 192 -2.98 45.82 -39.28
CA ASP A 192 -4.09 46.55 -39.91
C ASP A 192 -3.84 48.07 -39.92
N GLU A 193 -3.29 48.62 -38.83
CA GLU A 193 -2.87 50.05 -38.77
C GLU A 193 -1.80 50.37 -39.82
N LEU A 194 -0.80 49.51 -39.98
CA LEU A 194 0.29 49.72 -40.93
C LEU A 194 -0.16 49.50 -42.38
N GLN A 195 -1.10 48.59 -42.64
CA GLN A 195 -1.70 48.43 -43.98
C GLN A 195 -2.51 49.66 -44.41
N ALA A 196 -3.06 50.43 -43.47
CA ALA A 196 -3.75 51.69 -43.77
C ALA A 196 -2.78 52.83 -44.15
N LYS A 197 -1.47 52.69 -43.93
CA LYS A 197 -0.44 53.67 -44.33
C LYS A 197 0.11 53.33 -45.71
N SER A 198 0.16 54.30 -46.62
CA SER A 198 0.63 54.10 -48.00
C SER A 198 2.15 53.91 -48.15
N HIS A 199 2.95 54.26 -47.13
CA HIS A 199 4.39 54.06 -47.07
C HIS A 199 4.82 53.73 -45.62
N LEU A 200 5.50 52.59 -45.42
CA LEU A 200 6.05 52.20 -44.12
C LEU A 200 7.51 52.66 -43.98
N SER A 201 7.89 53.08 -42.76
CA SER A 201 9.30 53.30 -42.38
C SER A 201 10.04 51.96 -42.20
N PRO A 202 11.36 51.88 -42.48
CA PRO A 202 12.17 50.70 -42.18
C PRO A 202 12.06 50.23 -40.72
N GLU A 203 11.96 51.17 -39.78
CA GLU A 203 11.87 50.91 -38.33
C GLU A 203 10.53 50.23 -37.95
N GLU A 204 9.41 50.66 -38.54
CA GLU A 204 8.08 50.05 -38.31
C GLU A 204 8.00 48.62 -38.90
N SER A 205 8.71 48.37 -40.00
CA SER A 205 8.83 47.04 -40.60
C SER A 205 9.64 46.08 -39.74
N GLU A 206 10.70 46.57 -39.10
CA GLU A 206 11.56 45.79 -38.20
C GLU A 206 10.83 45.45 -36.89
N GLU A 207 10.11 46.41 -36.30
CA GLU A 207 9.27 46.20 -35.11
C GLU A 207 8.19 45.12 -35.35
N LEU A 208 7.51 45.18 -36.51
CA LEU A 208 6.49 44.18 -36.87
C LEU A 208 7.11 42.79 -37.09
N ALA A 209 8.32 42.71 -37.67
CA ALA A 209 9.04 41.46 -37.84
C ALA A 209 9.45 40.85 -36.49
N GLN A 210 9.91 41.67 -35.55
CA GLN A 210 10.26 41.25 -34.19
C GLN A 210 9.05 40.70 -33.44
N LYS A 211 7.92 41.40 -33.48
CA LYS A 211 6.66 40.93 -32.85
C LYS A 211 6.14 39.63 -33.48
N LYS A 212 6.25 39.47 -34.81
CA LYS A 212 5.92 38.20 -35.50
C LYS A 212 6.87 37.06 -35.10
N SER A 213 8.14 37.36 -34.82
CA SER A 213 9.09 36.37 -34.29
C SER A 213 8.70 35.93 -32.88
N ARG A 214 8.35 36.88 -32.01
CA ARG A 214 7.90 36.60 -30.64
C ARG A 214 6.66 35.70 -30.61
N LEU A 215 5.69 35.98 -31.48
CA LEU A 215 4.51 35.11 -31.64
C LEU A 215 4.86 33.67 -32.03
N LYS A 216 5.88 33.47 -32.88
CA LYS A 216 6.32 32.12 -33.26
C LYS A 216 6.98 31.38 -32.09
N GLU A 217 7.74 32.08 -31.27
CA GLU A 217 8.34 31.52 -30.05
C GLU A 217 7.27 31.09 -29.07
N ILE A 218 6.32 31.96 -28.73
CA ILE A 218 5.21 31.64 -27.80
C ILE A 218 4.34 30.51 -28.35
N ALA A 219 4.09 30.47 -29.66
CA ALA A 219 3.36 29.36 -30.27
C ALA A 219 4.12 28.03 -30.21
N ALA A 220 5.46 28.04 -30.22
CA ALA A 220 6.27 26.85 -30.04
C ALA A 220 6.30 26.39 -28.57
N GLU A 221 6.37 27.33 -27.62
CA GLU A 221 6.23 27.08 -26.19
C GLU A 221 4.86 26.46 -25.87
N LEU A 222 3.78 27.02 -26.43
CA LEU A 222 2.42 26.49 -26.26
C LEU A 222 2.29 25.06 -26.80
N ARG A 223 2.83 24.75 -27.98
CA ARG A 223 2.78 23.38 -28.53
C ARG A 223 3.47 22.36 -27.63
N THR A 224 4.55 22.77 -26.97
CA THR A 224 5.28 21.92 -26.03
C THR A 224 4.46 21.73 -24.75
N ALA A 225 3.88 22.80 -24.21
CA ALA A 225 3.00 22.75 -23.04
C ALA A 225 1.72 21.95 -23.31
N GLU A 226 1.08 22.11 -24.46
CA GLU A 226 -0.11 21.37 -24.89
C GLU A 226 0.19 19.88 -25.10
N SER A 227 1.38 19.53 -25.60
CA SER A 227 1.79 18.12 -25.72
C SER A 227 1.87 17.44 -24.34
N ASN A 228 2.42 18.13 -23.34
CA ASN A 228 2.51 17.63 -21.97
C ASN A 228 1.12 17.60 -21.30
N ALA A 229 0.31 18.65 -21.50
CA ALA A 229 -1.03 18.76 -20.96
C ALA A 229 -2.03 17.78 -21.62
N ALA A 230 -1.88 17.43 -22.90
CA ALA A 230 -2.77 16.52 -23.61
C ALA A 230 -2.69 15.07 -23.09
N SER A 231 -1.50 14.62 -22.67
CA SER A 231 -1.38 13.36 -21.91
C SER A 231 -2.08 13.43 -20.55
N LEU A 232 -2.23 14.63 -20.01
CA LEU A 232 -2.80 14.93 -18.70
C LEU A 232 -4.22 15.51 -18.79
N ALA A 233 -4.95 15.48 -19.91
CA ALA A 233 -6.23 16.22 -20.00
C ALA A 233 -7.49 15.37 -19.72
N SER A 234 -7.41 14.03 -19.83
CA SER A 234 -8.60 13.17 -19.84
C SER A 234 -9.36 13.03 -18.51
N ASN A 235 -8.90 13.68 -17.42
CA ASN A 235 -9.37 13.45 -16.04
C ASN A 235 -9.26 14.69 -15.11
N SER A 236 -9.28 15.93 -15.63
CA SER A 236 -8.95 17.14 -14.84
C SER A 236 -9.93 17.44 -13.70
N GLU A 237 -11.24 17.31 -13.94
CA GLU A 237 -12.29 17.61 -12.95
C GLU A 237 -12.25 16.65 -11.76
N THR A 238 -12.03 15.35 -12.01
CA THR A 238 -11.82 14.34 -10.95
C THR A 238 -10.51 14.56 -10.20
N ARG A 239 -9.51 15.20 -10.80
CA ARG A 239 -8.17 15.41 -10.21
C ARG A 239 -8.13 16.53 -9.18
N GLY A 240 -8.74 17.67 -9.46
CA GLY A 240 -8.82 18.76 -8.47
C GLY A 240 -9.50 18.31 -7.18
N THR A 241 -10.57 17.52 -7.29
CA THR A 241 -11.23 16.90 -6.12
C THR A 241 -10.32 15.89 -5.41
N ARG A 242 -9.59 15.05 -6.14
CA ARG A 242 -8.62 14.10 -5.56
C ARG A 242 -7.49 14.80 -4.81
N LEU A 243 -6.95 15.90 -5.36
CA LEU A 243 -5.92 16.71 -4.73
C LEU A 243 -6.43 17.31 -3.42
N GLN A 244 -7.60 17.95 -3.42
CA GLN A 244 -8.22 18.50 -2.21
C GLN A 244 -8.41 17.42 -1.12
N ILE A 245 -8.87 16.23 -1.51
CA ILE A 245 -9.02 15.10 -0.58
C ILE A 245 -7.65 14.65 -0.06
N ALA A 246 -6.65 14.49 -0.91
CA ALA A 246 -5.32 14.06 -0.51
C ALA A 246 -4.60 15.07 0.39
N GLU A 247 -4.72 16.37 0.12
CA GLU A 247 -4.21 17.43 0.98
C GLU A 247 -4.87 17.41 2.36
N ARG A 248 -6.19 17.19 2.39
CA ARG A 248 -6.93 17.03 3.64
C ARG A 248 -6.45 15.81 4.42
N LEU A 249 -6.34 14.65 3.77
CA LEU A 249 -5.82 13.43 4.40
C LEU A 249 -4.39 13.60 4.91
N LEU A 250 -3.54 14.31 4.17
CA LEU A 250 -2.15 14.56 4.55
C LEU A 250 -2.06 15.48 5.78
N ASN A 251 -2.77 16.61 5.76
CA ASN A 251 -2.65 17.63 6.80
C ASN A 251 -3.46 17.28 8.05
N ASP A 252 -4.72 16.88 7.88
CA ASP A 252 -5.66 16.70 8.99
C ASP A 252 -5.49 15.34 9.67
N PHE A 253 -5.01 14.32 8.94
CA PHE A 253 -4.86 12.97 9.48
C PHE A 253 -3.38 12.60 9.66
N ALA A 254 -2.61 12.46 8.58
CA ALA A 254 -1.26 11.90 8.69
C ALA A 254 -0.28 12.78 9.52
N ARG A 255 -0.17 14.07 9.18
CA ARG A 255 0.71 15.02 9.89
C ARG A 255 0.23 15.28 11.31
N TRP A 256 -1.08 15.34 11.52
CA TRP A 256 -1.64 15.48 12.86
C TRP A 256 -1.34 14.26 13.74
N THR A 257 -1.56 13.04 13.25
CA THR A 257 -1.25 11.80 13.99
C THR A 257 0.22 11.75 14.37
N GLU A 258 1.13 12.11 13.46
CA GLU A 258 2.57 12.20 13.75
C GLU A 258 2.84 13.25 14.85
N SER A 259 2.19 14.41 14.77
CA SER A 259 2.32 15.48 15.77
C SER A 259 1.80 15.10 17.15
N VAL A 260 0.66 14.41 17.23
CA VAL A 260 0.09 13.90 18.49
C VAL A 260 0.99 12.81 19.07
N ALA A 261 1.43 11.88 18.21
CA ALA A 261 2.37 10.83 18.59
C ALA A 261 3.72 11.39 19.07
N ALA A 262 4.18 12.51 18.53
CA ALA A 262 5.43 13.13 18.93
C ALA A 262 5.32 13.94 20.24
N ARG A 263 4.16 14.57 20.49
CA ARG A 263 3.94 15.46 21.65
C ARG A 263 3.47 14.74 22.91
N SER A 264 2.92 13.54 22.79
CA SER A 264 2.37 12.82 23.93
C SER A 264 3.44 12.01 24.68
N ASP A 265 3.63 12.29 25.97
CA ASP A 265 4.55 11.52 26.83
C ASP A 265 4.01 10.12 27.18
N ASP A 266 2.71 9.89 27.03
CA ASP A 266 2.03 8.64 27.35
C ASP A 266 2.11 7.63 26.17
N PRO A 267 2.75 6.46 26.35
CA PRO A 267 2.81 5.43 25.32
C PRO A 267 1.44 4.96 24.81
N ALA A 268 0.42 4.91 25.67
CA ALA A 268 -0.91 4.44 25.30
C ALA A 268 -1.60 5.43 24.35
N LYS A 269 -1.49 6.74 24.64
CA LYS A 269 -2.05 7.81 23.80
C LYS A 269 -1.37 7.86 22.43
N ARG A 270 -0.03 7.70 22.39
CA ARG A 270 0.72 7.62 21.13
C ARG A 270 0.25 6.45 20.29
N GLN A 271 0.17 5.26 20.87
CA GLN A 271 -0.27 4.07 20.14
C GLN A 271 -1.69 4.26 19.61
N ALA A 272 -2.60 4.75 20.43
CA ALA A 272 -3.99 4.86 20.06
C ALA A 272 -4.26 5.90 18.94
N ALA A 273 -3.50 7.01 18.90
CA ALA A 273 -3.54 7.94 17.76
C ALA A 273 -3.14 7.27 16.44
N MET A 274 -2.10 6.44 16.46
CA MET A 274 -1.64 5.68 15.29
C MET A 274 -2.66 4.60 14.89
N GLU A 275 -3.26 3.92 15.87
CA GLU A 275 -4.28 2.90 15.66
C GLU A 275 -5.55 3.48 15.00
N ILE A 276 -5.91 4.72 15.30
CA ILE A 276 -7.03 5.38 14.64
C ILE A 276 -6.71 5.74 13.21
N LEU A 277 -5.52 6.27 12.92
CA LEU A 277 -5.09 6.48 11.54
C LEU A 277 -5.20 5.17 10.74
N ALA A 278 -4.68 4.08 11.32
CA ALA A 278 -4.76 2.76 10.72
C ALA A 278 -6.20 2.29 10.50
N TYR A 279 -7.06 2.48 11.50
CA TYR A 279 -8.47 2.16 11.40
C TYR A 279 -9.13 2.94 10.26
N GLN A 280 -8.97 4.27 10.23
CA GLN A 280 -9.53 5.17 9.21
C GLN A 280 -9.07 4.80 7.79
N ILE A 281 -7.83 4.34 7.63
CA ILE A 281 -7.30 3.88 6.35
C ILE A 281 -7.96 2.58 5.90
N TYR A 282 -8.01 1.58 6.78
CA TYR A 282 -8.58 0.27 6.45
C TYR A 282 -9.22 -0.44 7.67
N PRO A 283 -10.57 -0.52 7.74
CA PRO A 283 -11.36 -1.18 8.79
C PRO A 283 -11.19 -2.68 9.00
N LEU A 284 -9.98 -3.23 9.06
CA LEU A 284 -9.86 -4.68 9.18
C LEU A 284 -10.38 -5.17 10.56
N HIS A 285 -11.54 -5.84 10.55
CA HIS A 285 -12.13 -6.67 11.62
C HIS A 285 -11.91 -6.12 13.04
N ARG A 286 -12.83 -5.22 13.45
CA ARG A 286 -12.95 -4.52 14.75
C ARG A 286 -12.30 -5.19 15.96
N ASP A 287 -11.39 -4.47 16.61
CA ASP A 287 -11.40 -4.39 18.07
C ASP A 287 -12.02 -3.03 18.47
N ALA A 288 -13.35 -2.99 18.51
CA ALA A 288 -14.10 -1.77 18.80
C ALA A 288 -13.70 -1.16 20.16
N HIS A 289 -13.20 -1.97 21.09
CA HIS A 289 -12.84 -1.55 22.43
C HIS A 289 -11.64 -0.59 22.43
N ALA A 290 -10.62 -0.86 21.61
CA ALA A 290 -9.40 -0.03 21.55
C ALA A 290 -9.67 1.35 20.93
N VAL A 291 -10.57 1.40 19.93
CA VAL A 291 -11.00 2.66 19.31
C VAL A 291 -11.88 3.45 20.29
N ASP A 292 -12.88 2.81 20.91
CA ASP A 292 -13.78 3.45 21.87
C ASP A 292 -13.05 4.05 23.08
N GLU A 293 -12.03 3.37 23.61
CA GLU A 293 -11.25 3.87 24.76
C GLU A 293 -10.49 5.16 24.43
N TYR A 294 -9.91 5.24 23.22
CA TYR A 294 -9.27 6.47 22.77
C TYR A 294 -10.27 7.59 22.51
N LEU A 295 -11.39 7.29 21.86
CA LEU A 295 -12.42 8.30 21.57
C LEU A 295 -12.96 8.94 22.86
N ARG A 296 -13.06 8.17 23.94
CA ARG A 296 -13.37 8.69 25.28
C ARG A 296 -12.28 9.61 25.80
N TRP A 297 -11.01 9.21 25.67
CA TRP A 297 -9.88 10.04 26.10
C TRP A 297 -9.81 11.37 25.34
N GLU A 298 -9.94 11.35 24.01
CA GLU A 298 -9.87 12.54 23.19
C GLU A 298 -11.06 13.48 23.41
N ALA A 299 -12.26 12.93 23.62
CA ALA A 299 -13.42 13.73 24.03
C ALA A 299 -13.17 14.46 25.37
N ALA A 300 -12.44 13.83 26.30
CA ALA A 300 -12.07 14.45 27.57
C ALA A 300 -11.01 15.56 27.37
N ASP A 301 -10.00 15.35 26.54
CA ASP A 301 -8.96 16.34 26.21
C ASP A 301 -9.57 17.58 25.53
N ARG A 302 -10.50 17.38 24.59
CA ARG A 302 -11.28 18.46 23.97
C ARG A 302 -12.09 19.24 24.99
N LEU A 303 -12.77 18.55 25.90
CA LEU A 303 -13.55 19.20 26.95
C LEU A 303 -12.64 20.07 27.83
N GLU A 304 -11.39 19.66 28.05
CA GLU A 304 -10.40 20.45 28.77
C GLU A 304 -9.89 21.65 27.97
N GLU A 305 -9.57 21.47 26.67
CA GLU A 305 -9.09 22.56 25.82
C GLU A 305 -10.19 23.60 25.54
N THR A 306 -11.43 23.18 25.30
CA THR A 306 -12.58 24.09 25.17
C THR A 306 -12.82 24.89 26.45
N LYS A 307 -12.70 24.26 27.64
CA LYS A 307 -12.74 24.99 28.92
C LYS A 307 -11.61 26.01 29.03
N LYS A 308 -10.40 25.67 28.57
CA LYS A 308 -9.25 26.57 28.60
C LYS A 308 -9.44 27.77 27.67
N LEU A 309 -9.92 27.54 26.44
CA LEU A 309 -10.23 28.61 25.49
C LEU A 309 -11.37 29.50 26.00
N ALA A 310 -12.41 28.90 26.60
CA ALA A 310 -13.48 29.66 27.25
C ALA A 310 -12.97 30.52 28.41
N ALA A 311 -12.01 30.01 29.20
CA ALA A 311 -11.37 30.76 30.27
C ALA A 311 -10.48 31.90 29.74
N GLU A 312 -9.65 31.65 28.71
CA GLU A 312 -8.82 32.67 28.06
C GLU A 312 -9.70 33.78 27.45
N ARG A 313 -10.80 33.40 26.79
CA ARG A 313 -11.81 34.34 26.28
C ARG A 313 -12.42 35.17 27.39
N ALA A 314 -12.79 34.56 28.51
CA ALA A 314 -13.37 35.27 29.65
C ALA A 314 -12.39 36.25 30.31
N GLU A 315 -11.10 35.88 30.40
CA GLU A 315 -10.03 36.75 30.92
C GLU A 315 -9.80 37.96 30.00
N LEU A 316 -9.72 37.75 28.69
CA LEU A 316 -9.55 38.83 27.71
C LEU A 316 -10.70 39.83 27.73
N VAL A 317 -11.94 39.32 27.82
CA VAL A 317 -13.14 40.16 27.91
C VAL A 317 -13.23 40.86 29.28
N GLY A 318 -12.82 40.20 30.36
CA GLY A 318 -12.80 40.76 31.71
C GLY A 318 -11.73 41.84 31.94
N ALA A 319 -10.63 41.81 31.18
CA ALA A 319 -9.59 42.83 31.20
C ALA A 319 -9.93 44.09 30.39
N ALA A 320 -10.99 44.06 29.58
CA ALA A 320 -11.42 45.19 28.75
C ALA A 320 -12.16 46.26 29.58
N THR A 321 -11.88 47.54 29.30
CA THR A 321 -12.64 48.65 29.90
C THR A 321 -14.03 48.78 29.28
N ALA A 322 -14.99 49.41 29.96
CA ALA A 322 -16.37 49.56 29.45
C ALA A 322 -16.45 50.19 28.03
N PRO A 323 -15.66 51.23 27.67
CA PRO A 323 -15.62 51.77 26.31
C PRO A 323 -15.08 50.79 25.27
N THR A 324 -14.03 50.04 25.61
CA THR A 324 -13.46 48.96 24.77
C THR A 324 -14.50 47.87 24.50
N LEU A 325 -15.29 47.52 25.50
CA LEU A 325 -16.33 46.49 25.41
C LEU A 325 -17.51 46.92 24.53
N GLU A 326 -17.92 48.18 24.59
CA GLU A 326 -18.97 48.73 23.71
C GLU A 326 -18.50 48.79 22.25
N ALA A 327 -17.24 49.20 22.02
CA ALA A 327 -16.65 49.22 20.68
C ALA A 327 -16.53 47.81 20.07
N LEU A 328 -16.13 46.81 20.86
CA LEU A 328 -16.09 45.40 20.42
C LEU A 328 -17.48 44.87 20.05
N LYS A 329 -18.51 45.19 20.84
CA LYS A 329 -19.91 44.82 20.51
C LYS A 329 -20.40 45.46 19.23
N ALA A 330 -20.03 46.71 18.97
CA ALA A 330 -20.37 47.42 17.74
C ALA A 330 -19.70 46.78 16.51
N ILE A 331 -18.45 46.33 16.64
CA ILE A 331 -17.71 45.62 15.57
C ILE A 331 -18.40 44.28 15.25
N ASP A 332 -18.72 43.46 16.25
CA ASP A 332 -19.37 42.15 16.06
C ASP A 332 -20.79 42.31 15.45
N ALA A 333 -21.51 43.37 15.82
CA ALA A 333 -22.79 43.74 15.21
C ALA A 333 -22.65 44.23 13.76
N SER A 334 -21.60 44.98 13.44
CA SER A 334 -21.32 45.43 12.07
C SER A 334 -20.88 44.29 11.14
N ALA A 335 -20.11 43.32 11.67
CA ALA A 335 -19.66 42.14 10.95
C ALA A 335 -20.82 41.21 10.58
N SER A 336 -21.85 41.12 11.42
CA SER A 336 -23.07 40.35 11.15
C SER A 336 -24.07 41.08 10.23
N ALA A 337 -23.99 42.41 10.14
CA ALA A 337 -24.84 43.23 9.28
C ALA A 337 -24.24 43.55 7.89
N GLY A 338 -22.94 43.26 7.66
CA GLY A 338 -22.27 43.49 6.38
C GLY A 338 -22.02 44.97 6.04
N GLU A 339 -22.18 45.88 7.00
CA GLU A 339 -21.97 47.32 6.82
C GLU A 339 -20.63 47.76 7.42
N ALA A 340 -19.67 48.13 6.56
CA ALA A 340 -18.41 48.71 6.97
C ALA A 340 -18.56 50.24 7.10
N THR A 341 -18.77 50.75 8.32
CA THR A 341 -18.68 52.19 8.60
C THR A 341 -17.22 52.61 8.74
N PRO A 342 -16.71 53.57 7.93
CA PRO A 342 -15.34 54.07 8.06
C PRO A 342 -15.14 54.85 9.37
N PRO A 343 -13.96 54.78 10.01
CA PRO A 343 -13.69 55.46 11.26
C PRO A 343 -13.68 57.00 11.06
N PRO A 344 -14.13 57.78 12.07
CA PRO A 344 -14.16 59.23 11.99
C PRO A 344 -12.75 59.83 11.87
N ALA A 345 -12.59 60.86 11.04
CA ALA A 345 -11.29 61.41 10.63
C ALA A 345 -10.55 62.24 11.70
N ASN A 346 -11.14 62.48 12.87
CA ASN A 346 -10.53 63.25 13.97
C ASN A 346 -10.73 62.50 15.30
N LEU A 347 -9.76 61.67 15.66
CA LEU A 347 -9.74 60.92 16.92
C LEU A 347 -8.86 61.63 17.95
N THR A 348 -9.34 61.70 19.18
CA THR A 348 -8.56 62.18 20.34
C THR A 348 -7.49 61.15 20.74
N PRO A 349 -6.43 61.56 21.46
CA PRO A 349 -5.41 60.63 21.96
C PRO A 349 -5.97 59.49 22.82
N GLU A 350 -7.06 59.73 23.56
CA GLU A 350 -7.73 58.71 24.37
C GLU A 350 -8.48 57.69 23.50
N GLU A 351 -9.15 58.14 22.43
CA GLU A 351 -9.86 57.26 21.49
C GLU A 351 -8.89 56.39 20.66
N LEU A 352 -7.68 56.88 20.37
CA LEU A 352 -6.62 56.10 19.72
C LEU A 352 -6.14 54.94 20.59
N VAL A 353 -5.98 55.16 21.90
CA VAL A 353 -5.60 54.09 22.85
C VAL A 353 -6.70 53.03 22.96
N VAL A 354 -7.98 53.45 22.97
CA VAL A 354 -9.10 52.50 22.96
C VAL A 354 -9.11 51.68 21.66
N LEU A 355 -8.89 52.30 20.50
CA LEU A 355 -8.86 51.59 19.21
C LEU A 355 -7.71 50.57 19.12
N GLU A 356 -6.53 50.90 19.63
CA GLU A 356 -5.39 49.97 19.68
C GLU A 356 -5.69 48.76 20.58
N GLN A 357 -6.29 49.00 21.75
CA GLN A 357 -6.73 47.94 22.65
C GLN A 357 -7.84 47.06 22.02
N VAL A 358 -8.80 47.67 21.34
CA VAL A 358 -9.87 46.94 20.61
C VAL A 358 -9.26 46.06 19.52
N ALA A 359 -8.34 46.58 18.71
CA ALA A 359 -7.69 45.81 17.65
C ALA A 359 -6.86 44.63 18.19
N ALA A 360 -6.15 44.82 19.30
CA ALA A 360 -5.38 43.77 19.96
C ALA A 360 -6.29 42.66 20.53
N ILE A 361 -7.39 43.04 21.19
CA ILE A 361 -8.36 42.08 21.75
C ILE A 361 -9.12 41.35 20.63
N ASP A 362 -9.55 42.03 19.57
CA ASP A 362 -10.24 41.42 18.44
C ASP A 362 -9.34 40.42 17.68
N THR A 363 -8.05 40.75 17.51
CA THR A 363 -7.06 39.82 16.96
C THR A 363 -6.93 38.56 17.82
N ARG A 364 -6.92 38.71 19.15
CA ARG A 364 -6.82 37.57 20.07
C ARG A 364 -8.11 36.73 20.09
N LEU A 365 -9.27 37.37 20.03
CA LEU A 365 -10.58 36.71 19.97
C LEU A 365 -10.79 35.97 18.64
N SER A 366 -10.32 36.51 17.52
CA SER A 366 -10.34 35.82 16.23
C SER A 366 -9.40 34.59 16.22
N GLN A 367 -8.24 34.67 16.88
CA GLN A 367 -7.36 33.51 17.09
C GLN A 367 -8.05 32.42 17.94
N ILE A 368 -8.77 32.80 19.00
CA ILE A 368 -9.53 31.85 19.82
C ILE A 368 -10.67 31.23 19.01
N ARG A 369 -11.47 32.03 18.30
CA ARG A 369 -12.56 31.53 17.42
C ARG A 369 -12.04 30.55 16.38
N SER A 370 -10.94 30.89 15.70
CA SER A 370 -10.30 29.99 14.73
C SER A 370 -9.85 28.67 15.39
N ARG A 371 -9.38 28.72 16.64
CA ARG A 371 -8.97 27.53 17.39
C ARG A 371 -10.18 26.69 17.81
N GLU A 372 -11.26 27.30 18.27
CA GLU A 372 -12.54 26.63 18.58
C GLU A 372 -13.13 25.97 17.33
N GLU A 373 -13.19 26.67 16.20
CA GLU A 373 -13.63 26.13 14.91
C GLU A 373 -12.74 24.96 14.46
N SER A 374 -11.42 25.05 14.65
CA SER A 374 -10.51 23.94 14.34
C SER A 374 -10.80 22.72 15.22
N LEU A 375 -11.08 22.89 16.52
CA LEU A 375 -11.42 21.82 17.45
C LEU A 375 -12.75 21.13 17.07
N GLU A 376 -13.73 21.88 16.56
CA GLU A 376 -15.02 21.33 16.10
C GLU A 376 -14.94 20.65 14.74
N ALA A 377 -14.19 21.20 13.77
CA ALA A 377 -14.01 20.63 12.44
C ALA A 377 -13.12 19.37 12.42
N TYR A 378 -12.34 19.14 13.48
CA TYR A 378 -11.30 18.11 13.57
C TYR A 378 -11.80 16.66 13.65
N PHE A 379 -13.09 16.43 13.90
CA PHE A 379 -13.67 15.08 13.87
C PHE A 379 -14.84 15.03 12.88
N PRO A 380 -15.07 13.89 12.20
CA PRO A 380 -16.19 13.78 11.29
C PRO A 380 -17.46 14.14 12.06
N ALA A 381 -18.39 14.84 11.42
CA ALA A 381 -19.75 15.15 11.91
C ALA A 381 -20.61 13.90 12.23
N GLN A 382 -19.94 12.75 12.34
CA GLN A 382 -20.38 11.40 12.54
C GLN A 382 -19.90 10.87 13.90
N TYR A 383 -19.52 11.69 14.89
CA TYR A 383 -19.21 11.20 16.26
C TYR A 383 -20.32 11.58 17.24
N ASP A 384 -20.90 10.58 17.91
CA ASP A 384 -21.92 10.75 18.93
C ASP A 384 -21.23 10.90 20.29
N SER A 385 -21.21 12.12 20.81
CA SER A 385 -20.60 12.41 22.11
C SER A 385 -21.33 11.77 23.28
N GLU A 386 -22.62 11.42 23.16
CA GLU A 386 -23.39 10.78 24.23
C GLU A 386 -23.22 9.26 24.22
N ARG A 387 -23.02 8.67 23.04
CA ARG A 387 -22.85 7.22 22.88
C ARG A 387 -21.39 6.77 22.80
N HIS A 388 -20.44 7.70 22.77
CA HIS A 388 -19.01 7.43 22.58
C HIS A 388 -18.73 6.53 21.36
N THR A 389 -19.50 6.72 20.29
CA THR A 389 -19.39 5.91 19.07
C THR A 389 -19.48 6.81 17.85
N PHE A 390 -18.93 6.38 16.71
CA PHE A 390 -19.21 7.07 15.46
C PHE A 390 -20.66 6.81 15.03
N VAL A 391 -21.47 7.88 14.91
CA VAL A 391 -22.78 7.92 14.24
C VAL A 391 -22.61 7.42 12.81
N ASN A 392 -22.89 6.14 12.59
CA ASN A 392 -23.36 5.72 11.29
C ASN A 392 -24.87 6.01 11.25
N ARG A 393 -25.30 6.90 10.35
CA ARG A 393 -26.73 7.16 10.11
C ARG A 393 -27.40 6.00 9.37
N ASP A 394 -26.68 4.93 9.02
CA ASP A 394 -27.27 3.66 8.59
C ASP A 394 -26.43 2.46 9.06
N GLN A 395 -27.03 1.56 9.81
CA GLN A 395 -26.34 0.36 10.29
C GLN A 395 -26.16 -0.64 9.13
N SER A 396 -25.01 -0.67 8.45
CA SER A 396 -24.49 -1.94 7.92
C SER A 396 -22.97 -2.00 7.73
N GLU A 397 -22.28 -1.05 7.09
CA GLU A 397 -20.83 -1.18 6.83
C GLU A 397 -20.12 0.18 6.89
N TRP A 398 -19.05 0.29 7.68
CA TRP A 398 -18.16 1.46 7.68
C TRP A 398 -16.99 1.16 6.74
N HIS A 399 -16.78 2.02 5.74
CA HIS A 399 -15.72 1.87 4.76
C HIS A 399 -14.54 2.82 5.04
N GLY A 400 -13.32 2.29 5.02
CA GLY A 400 -12.09 3.07 5.23
C GLY A 400 -11.70 3.91 4.02
N PHE A 401 -10.67 4.74 4.15
CA PHE A 401 -10.16 5.57 3.05
C PHE A 401 -9.78 4.75 1.83
N ASN A 402 -9.12 3.60 2.01
CA ASN A 402 -8.76 2.72 0.89
C ASN A 402 -9.98 2.12 0.19
N GLU A 403 -11.09 1.96 0.88
CA GLU A 403 -12.33 1.42 0.30
C GLU A 403 -13.13 2.52 -0.41
N ASN A 404 -13.27 3.68 0.24
CA ASN A 404 -13.96 4.85 -0.32
C ASN A 404 -13.26 5.41 -1.56
N TYR A 405 -11.94 5.28 -1.63
CA TYR A 405 -11.10 5.86 -2.70
C TYR A 405 -10.30 4.80 -3.46
N LYS A 406 -10.80 3.56 -3.52
CA LYS A 406 -10.13 2.38 -4.11
C LYS A 406 -9.59 2.58 -5.53
N GLU A 407 -10.20 3.48 -6.31
CA GLU A 407 -9.79 3.77 -7.68
C GLU A 407 -8.41 4.44 -7.79
N TRP A 408 -7.96 5.16 -6.75
CA TRP A 408 -6.76 6.00 -6.84
C TRP A 408 -5.91 6.04 -5.56
N LEU A 409 -6.47 5.58 -4.43
CA LEU A 409 -5.83 5.57 -3.12
C LEU A 409 -5.60 4.13 -2.67
N SER A 410 -4.35 3.84 -2.29
CA SER A 410 -3.94 2.55 -1.74
C SER A 410 -2.88 2.80 -0.68
N LEU A 411 -3.31 3.28 0.49
CA LEU A 411 -2.44 3.56 1.62
C LEU A 411 -2.03 2.27 2.34
N PRO A 412 -0.93 2.29 3.11
CA PRO A 412 -0.52 1.19 3.95
C PRO A 412 -1.66 0.74 4.88
N MET A 413 -1.98 -0.55 4.87
CA MET A 413 -2.97 -1.17 5.73
C MET A 413 -2.30 -1.73 6.98
N LYS A 414 -2.91 -1.53 8.14
CA LYS A 414 -2.55 -2.26 9.35
C LYS A 414 -3.35 -3.55 9.36
N ILE A 415 -2.65 -4.66 9.27
CA ILE A 415 -3.21 -6.00 9.48
C ILE A 415 -2.50 -6.53 10.71
N PRO A 416 -3.19 -6.89 11.80
CA PRO A 416 -2.53 -7.55 12.92
C PRO A 416 -1.79 -8.79 12.41
N SER A 417 -0.50 -8.93 12.76
CA SER A 417 0.35 -9.98 12.18
C SER A 417 0.53 -9.91 10.65
N GLY A 418 0.26 -8.79 9.99
CA GLY A 418 0.22 -8.65 8.53
C GLY A 418 1.54 -8.95 7.82
N ASN A 419 2.65 -8.36 8.27
CA ASN A 419 3.97 -8.74 7.75
C ASN A 419 4.37 -10.15 8.17
N MET A 420 3.98 -10.63 9.35
CA MET A 420 4.20 -12.03 9.75
C MET A 420 3.47 -13.00 8.81
N TRP A 421 2.24 -12.69 8.39
CA TRP A 421 1.53 -13.44 7.37
C TRP A 421 2.30 -13.42 6.06
N ALA A 422 2.69 -12.24 5.55
CA ALA A 422 3.42 -12.14 4.28
C ALA A 422 4.74 -12.91 4.33
N SER A 423 5.56 -12.71 5.37
CA SER A 423 6.83 -13.42 5.56
C SER A 423 6.64 -14.93 5.62
N THR A 424 5.67 -15.43 6.39
CA THR A 424 5.42 -16.88 6.51
C THR A 424 4.80 -17.48 5.25
N TYR A 425 3.90 -16.78 4.57
CA TYR A 425 3.35 -17.15 3.27
C TYR A 425 4.47 -17.32 2.23
N PHE A 426 5.30 -16.29 2.04
CA PHE A 426 6.40 -16.32 1.07
C PHE A 426 7.48 -17.34 1.44
N LEU A 427 7.71 -17.57 2.74
CA LEU A 427 8.63 -18.60 3.21
C LEU A 427 8.13 -20.01 2.85
N LEU A 428 6.89 -20.35 3.25
CA LEU A 428 6.28 -21.66 2.99
C LEU A 428 6.18 -21.95 1.49
N THR A 429 5.58 -21.02 0.73
CA THR A 429 5.35 -21.19 -0.71
C THR A 429 6.64 -21.02 -1.52
N GLY A 430 7.61 -20.25 -1.03
CA GLY A 430 8.94 -20.09 -1.64
C GLY A 430 9.80 -21.35 -1.53
N PHE A 431 9.87 -21.98 -0.35
CA PHE A 431 10.56 -23.26 -0.20
C PHE A 431 9.87 -24.38 -0.99
N HIS A 432 8.54 -24.37 -1.03
CA HIS A 432 7.79 -25.28 -1.88
C HIS A 432 8.12 -25.08 -3.37
N ALA A 433 8.15 -23.82 -3.85
CA ALA A 433 8.57 -23.50 -5.22
C ALA A 433 10.03 -23.90 -5.49
N LEU A 434 10.93 -23.75 -4.52
CA LEU A 434 12.32 -24.21 -4.62
C LEU A 434 12.39 -25.74 -4.84
N HIS A 435 11.61 -26.53 -4.10
CA HIS A 435 11.50 -27.98 -4.30
C HIS A 435 11.03 -28.31 -5.73
N VAL A 436 10.00 -27.62 -6.23
CA VAL A 436 9.51 -27.76 -7.61
C VAL A 436 10.62 -27.46 -8.63
N ILE A 437 11.38 -26.38 -8.42
CA ILE A 437 12.48 -25.97 -9.31
C ILE A 437 13.58 -27.03 -9.33
N VAL A 438 14.00 -27.55 -8.17
CA VAL A 438 14.97 -28.65 -8.10
C VAL A 438 14.42 -29.90 -8.81
N GLY A 439 13.15 -30.21 -8.62
CA GLY A 439 12.46 -31.27 -9.36
C GLY A 439 12.55 -31.06 -10.88
N LEU A 440 12.22 -29.87 -11.38
CA LEU A 440 12.31 -29.51 -12.81
C LEU A 440 13.73 -29.68 -13.35
N ILE A 441 14.76 -29.32 -12.57
CA ILE A 441 16.16 -29.55 -12.96
C ILE A 441 16.43 -31.05 -13.11
N VAL A 442 15.96 -31.87 -12.15
CA VAL A 442 16.07 -33.34 -12.24
C VAL A 442 15.32 -33.88 -13.48
N PHE A 443 14.13 -33.38 -13.78
CA PHE A 443 13.39 -33.72 -15.00
C PHE A 443 14.21 -33.37 -16.26
N LEU A 444 14.79 -32.18 -16.35
CA LEU A 444 15.61 -31.76 -17.49
C LEU A 444 16.85 -32.66 -17.67
N CYS A 445 17.53 -33.02 -16.58
CA CYS A 445 18.68 -33.91 -16.61
C CYS A 445 18.35 -35.32 -17.11
N ILE A 446 17.15 -35.83 -16.78
CA ILE A 446 16.70 -37.19 -17.14
C ILE A 446 16.06 -37.24 -18.54
N MET A 447 15.43 -36.16 -18.99
CA MET A 447 14.73 -36.06 -20.27
C MET A 447 15.52 -36.50 -21.53
N PRO A 448 16.84 -36.24 -21.68
CA PRO A 448 17.60 -36.72 -22.83
C PRO A 448 17.82 -38.24 -22.83
N LEU A 449 17.65 -38.91 -21.69
CA LEU A 449 17.89 -40.34 -21.54
C LEU A 449 16.74 -41.17 -22.15
N LYS A 450 17.05 -42.42 -22.54
CA LYS A 450 16.04 -43.40 -22.92
C LYS A 450 15.42 -43.99 -21.65
N LEU A 451 14.11 -43.78 -21.48
CA LEU A 451 13.35 -44.17 -20.27
C LEU A 451 12.76 -45.59 -20.42
N ASP A 452 13.63 -46.59 -20.46
CA ASP A 452 13.26 -48.00 -20.55
C ASP A 452 13.27 -48.71 -19.18
N SER A 453 13.05 -50.02 -19.16
CA SER A 453 12.97 -50.80 -17.92
C SER A 453 14.25 -50.76 -17.09
N THR A 454 15.41 -50.52 -17.71
CA THR A 454 16.70 -50.41 -17.00
C THR A 454 16.77 -49.18 -16.10
N ARG A 455 16.04 -48.12 -16.46
CA ARG A 455 15.99 -46.85 -15.74
C ARG A 455 14.70 -46.65 -14.95
N ALA A 456 13.83 -47.66 -14.88
CA ALA A 456 12.59 -47.60 -14.12
C ALA A 456 12.82 -47.22 -12.65
N ASN A 457 13.88 -47.74 -12.01
CA ASN A 457 14.26 -47.38 -10.64
C ASN A 457 14.64 -45.89 -10.49
N MET A 458 15.25 -45.30 -11.51
CA MET A 458 15.62 -43.88 -11.50
C MET A 458 14.38 -43.00 -11.62
N ILE A 459 13.44 -43.37 -12.51
CA ILE A 459 12.15 -42.69 -12.67
C ILE A 459 11.31 -42.81 -11.40
N GLU A 460 11.33 -43.98 -10.75
CA GLU A 460 10.67 -44.19 -9.46
C GLU A 460 11.24 -43.26 -8.37
N ASN A 461 12.56 -43.13 -8.28
CA ASN A 461 13.19 -42.20 -7.35
C ASN A 461 12.85 -40.74 -7.66
N THR A 462 12.84 -40.35 -8.95
CA THR A 462 12.38 -39.02 -9.36
C THR A 462 10.91 -38.80 -9.03
N GLY A 463 10.07 -39.82 -9.22
CA GLY A 463 8.66 -39.79 -8.87
C GLY A 463 8.42 -39.65 -7.37
N LEU A 464 9.16 -40.37 -6.54
CA LEU A 464 9.12 -40.25 -5.08
C LEU A 464 9.51 -38.84 -4.61
N TYR A 465 10.57 -38.24 -5.18
CA TYR A 465 10.92 -36.84 -4.93
C TYR A 465 9.80 -35.88 -5.37
N TRP A 466 9.21 -36.14 -6.54
CA TRP A 466 8.14 -35.32 -7.08
C TRP A 466 6.87 -35.39 -6.23
N HIS A 467 6.40 -36.57 -5.86
CA HIS A 467 5.18 -36.75 -5.06
C HIS A 467 5.21 -36.04 -3.71
N PHE A 468 6.39 -35.78 -3.16
CA PHE A 468 6.51 -34.98 -1.96
C PHE A 468 5.94 -33.55 -2.13
N VAL A 469 5.98 -33.01 -3.35
CA VAL A 469 5.38 -31.72 -3.68
C VAL A 469 3.88 -31.72 -3.35
N ASP A 470 3.16 -32.76 -3.73
CA ASP A 470 1.72 -32.88 -3.49
C ASP A 470 1.43 -33.08 -2.00
N LEU A 471 2.27 -33.86 -1.31
CA LEU A 471 2.12 -34.11 0.12
C LEU A 471 2.22 -32.80 0.90
N VAL A 472 3.18 -31.92 0.59
CA VAL A 472 3.25 -30.61 1.24
C VAL A 472 2.05 -29.75 0.84
N TRP A 473 1.67 -29.77 -0.43
CA TRP A 473 0.60 -28.92 -0.97
C TRP A 473 -0.78 -29.24 -0.38
N ILE A 474 -1.08 -30.50 -0.06
CA ILE A 474 -2.36 -30.89 0.57
C ILE A 474 -2.59 -30.18 1.91
N PHE A 475 -1.52 -29.77 2.60
CA PHE A 475 -1.59 -28.99 3.83
C PHE A 475 -1.53 -27.50 3.56
N LEU A 476 -0.68 -27.05 2.63
CA LEU A 476 -0.56 -25.63 2.31
C LEU A 476 -1.84 -25.05 1.69
N PHE A 477 -2.50 -25.78 0.79
CA PHE A 477 -3.67 -25.26 0.10
C PHE A 477 -4.82 -24.93 1.08
N PRO A 478 -5.31 -25.84 1.94
CA PRO A 478 -6.36 -25.50 2.89
C PRO A 478 -5.92 -24.36 3.83
N LEU A 479 -4.69 -24.43 4.35
CA LEU A 479 -4.18 -23.52 5.37
C LEU A 479 -3.98 -22.08 4.87
N LEU A 480 -3.69 -21.90 3.59
CA LEU A 480 -3.46 -20.58 2.97
C LEU A 480 -4.65 -20.05 2.16
N TYR A 481 -5.49 -20.93 1.60
CA TYR A 481 -6.56 -20.53 0.67
C TYR A 481 -7.97 -20.67 1.23
N LEU A 482 -8.20 -21.58 2.19
CA LEU A 482 -9.55 -21.86 2.71
C LEU A 482 -9.77 -21.30 4.10
N PHE A 483 -8.71 -21.22 4.89
CA PHE A 483 -8.74 -20.67 6.23
C PHE A 483 -8.20 -19.26 6.20
#